data_AF-H3BGB7-F1
#
_entry.id   AF-H3BGB7-F1
#
_cell.length_a   1.000
_cell.length_b   1.000
_cell.length_c   1.000
_cell.angle_alpha   90.00
_cell.angle_beta   90.00
_cell.angle_gamma   90.00
#
_symmetry.space_group_name_H-M   'P 1'
#
loop_
_entity.id
_entity.type
_entity.pdbx_description
1 polymer ?
#
loop_
_entity_poly.entity_id
_entity_poly.type
_entity_poly.pdbx_seq_one_letter_code
_entity_poly.pdbx_strand_id
1 'polypeptide(L)'
;VPPSSFRVIDGLVSAFLWAGKRPLMAKRKLQAGVQQGVRTPNFELYHIAQEISYLFRTASTEGRDVLPSVQVERDKTQMRIAPWCAGLNISGSRDSNPVIRHARSCWHKARTICGQSTHLNADSYLWENPAILVQGKPVRWVTWVSGGICRIGDIWGPEGVLSFPTLRETFSLSSAEFLHYLQLKHSLSRREALTPGMLQTSPINELQRTIAGKRGTVSRIYSFLLNKSPPNRDSTRKAWEAELGLAFTDDVWEEALASTLTAGTDIKSRLIQFKIVNRIYWTPAKLSSAKLLDTDRCWRCSSERGTLLHMLWECPNLQCYWTQVRAFLGSLLEIDTMDNPWAYILGMDIKGLRLSKGEIRFVKSALVTAKRVILRHWRQADSPTFQEWFLTMAETATHERVILKVRNKLDLFEKQWIPLMINLQKT
;
A
#
# COMPACT_ATOMS: atom_id res chain seq x y z
N VAL A 1 18.77 -5.53 -15.17
CA VAL A 1 17.69 -4.96 -16.03
C VAL A 1 17.86 -3.44 -16.09
N PRO A 2 17.96 -2.83 -17.28
CA PRO A 2 18.07 -1.38 -17.40
C PRO A 2 16.84 -0.65 -16.82
N PRO A 3 17.01 0.49 -16.11
CA PRO A 3 15.88 1.29 -15.63
C PRO A 3 14.93 1.76 -16.74
N SER A 4 15.45 1.92 -17.97
CA SER A 4 14.67 2.30 -19.16
C SER A 4 13.61 1.26 -19.52
N SER A 5 13.87 -0.04 -19.32
CA SER A 5 12.92 -1.11 -19.62
C SER A 5 11.65 -1.00 -18.77
N PHE A 6 11.77 -0.64 -17.49
CA PHE A 6 10.61 -0.43 -16.62
C PHE A 6 9.77 0.76 -17.09
N ARG A 7 10.40 1.87 -17.52
CA ARG A 7 9.70 3.03 -18.06
C ARG A 7 8.89 2.70 -19.32
N VAL A 8 9.43 1.87 -20.20
CA VAL A 8 8.72 1.41 -21.41
C VAL A 8 7.51 0.56 -21.03
N ILE A 9 7.68 -0.43 -20.16
CA ILE A 9 6.58 -1.29 -19.69
C ILE A 9 5.49 -0.46 -19.01
N ASP A 10 5.88 0.47 -18.14
CA ASP A 10 4.94 1.37 -17.47
C ASP A 10 4.18 2.26 -18.47
N GLY A 11 4.85 2.72 -19.53
CA GLY A 11 4.24 3.46 -20.63
C GLY A 11 3.19 2.63 -21.37
N LEU A 12 3.49 1.37 -21.69
CA LEU A 12 2.55 0.44 -22.33
C LEU A 12 1.33 0.16 -21.44
N VAL A 13 1.55 -0.10 -20.15
CA VAL A 13 0.47 -0.32 -19.18
C VAL A 13 -0.40 0.92 -19.04
N SER A 14 0.20 2.11 -18.98
CA SER A 14 -0.54 3.36 -18.93
C SER A 14 -1.35 3.59 -20.22
N ALA A 15 -0.76 3.35 -21.39
CA ALA A 15 -1.46 3.48 -22.67
C ALA A 15 -2.64 2.52 -22.76
N PHE A 16 -2.49 1.29 -22.29
CA PHE A 16 -3.57 0.30 -22.20
C PHE A 16 -4.69 0.75 -21.25
N LEU A 17 -4.35 1.14 -20.02
CA LEU A 17 -5.34 1.53 -19.01
C LEU A 17 -6.14 2.77 -19.38
N TRP A 18 -5.50 3.74 -20.06
CA TRP A 18 -6.11 5.01 -20.41
C TRP A 18 -6.52 5.10 -21.89
N ALA A 19 -6.42 4.01 -22.65
CA ALA A 19 -6.71 3.97 -24.09
C ALA A 19 -5.98 5.10 -24.86
N GLY A 20 -4.70 5.32 -24.55
CA GLY A 20 -3.88 6.39 -25.12
C GLY A 20 -4.16 7.81 -24.61
N LYS A 21 -5.15 8.01 -23.73
CA LYS A 21 -5.47 9.32 -23.15
C LYS A 21 -4.54 9.66 -21.98
N ARG A 22 -4.52 10.94 -21.61
CA ARG A 22 -3.75 11.43 -20.45
C ARG A 22 -4.20 10.72 -19.16
N PRO A 23 -3.26 10.17 -18.36
CA PRO A 23 -3.59 9.53 -17.09
C PRO A 23 -4.32 10.47 -16.13
N LEU A 24 -5.47 10.05 -15.61
CA LEU A 24 -6.24 10.83 -14.62
C LEU A 24 -5.79 10.56 -13.18
N MET A 25 -4.93 9.57 -12.96
CA MET A 25 -4.46 9.20 -11.64
C MET A 25 -2.95 8.90 -11.65
N ALA A 26 -2.27 9.25 -10.57
CA ALA A 26 -0.86 8.95 -10.39
C ALA A 26 -0.61 7.43 -10.41
N LYS A 27 0.47 7.03 -11.10
CA LYS A 27 0.89 5.63 -11.23
C LYS A 27 1.02 4.92 -9.87
N ARG A 28 1.67 5.55 -8.88
CA ARG A 28 1.84 4.97 -7.53
C ARG A 28 0.51 4.63 -6.87
N LYS A 29 -0.54 5.43 -7.13
CA LYS A 29 -1.88 5.21 -6.61
C LYS A 29 -2.60 4.06 -7.33
N LEU A 30 -2.36 3.87 -8.62
CA LEU A 30 -2.87 2.70 -9.36
C LEU A 30 -2.25 1.38 -8.85
N GLN A 31 -0.94 1.44 -8.53
CA GLN A 31 -0.15 0.31 -8.07
C GLN A 31 -0.37 -0.06 -6.60
N ALA A 32 -1.03 0.82 -5.83
CA ALA A 32 -1.35 0.57 -4.44
C ALA A 32 -2.30 -0.61 -4.24
N GLY A 33 -2.41 -1.07 -2.99
CA GLY A 33 -3.27 -2.19 -2.60
C GLY A 33 -4.75 -1.98 -2.97
N VAL A 34 -5.53 -3.06 -2.91
CA VAL A 34 -6.92 -3.11 -3.44
C VAL A 34 -7.86 -2.06 -2.83
N GLN A 35 -7.62 -1.62 -1.58
CA GLN A 35 -8.41 -0.56 -0.93
C GLN A 35 -8.02 0.87 -1.39
N GLN A 36 -6.80 1.04 -1.88
CA GLN A 36 -6.20 2.35 -2.19
C GLN A 36 -5.99 2.59 -3.69
N GLY A 37 -6.02 1.51 -4.47
CA GLY A 37 -5.70 1.49 -5.89
C GLY A 37 -6.36 0.33 -6.61
N VAL A 38 -5.90 0.06 -7.84
CA VAL A 38 -6.43 -1.01 -8.69
C VAL A 38 -5.49 -2.23 -8.69
N ARG A 39 -4.45 -2.21 -7.83
CA ARG A 39 -3.40 -3.24 -7.74
C ARG A 39 -2.74 -3.52 -9.08
N THR A 40 -2.48 -2.47 -9.86
CA THR A 40 -1.70 -2.62 -11.09
C THR A 40 -0.28 -3.08 -10.74
N PRO A 41 0.35 -3.97 -11.51
CA PRO A 41 1.67 -4.49 -11.19
C PRO A 41 2.72 -3.37 -11.16
N ASN A 42 3.58 -3.40 -10.15
CA ASN A 42 4.81 -2.61 -10.13
C ASN A 42 5.99 -3.52 -10.49
N PHE A 43 6.39 -3.47 -11.76
CA PHE A 43 7.44 -4.34 -12.29
C PHE A 43 8.81 -4.07 -11.68
N GLU A 44 9.11 -2.83 -11.27
CA GLU A 44 10.38 -2.53 -10.59
C GLU A 44 10.41 -3.17 -9.20
N LEU A 45 9.33 -3.02 -8.41
CA LEU A 45 9.23 -3.67 -7.10
C LEU A 45 9.18 -5.20 -7.21
N TYR A 46 8.55 -5.73 -8.26
CA TYR A 46 8.51 -7.16 -8.51
C TYR A 46 9.89 -7.71 -8.85
N HIS A 47 10.65 -7.00 -9.69
CA HIS A 47 12.05 -7.31 -9.99
C HIS A 47 12.89 -7.29 -8.72
N ILE A 48 12.79 -6.24 -7.90
CA ILE A 48 13.49 -6.15 -6.61
C ILE A 48 13.10 -7.30 -5.68
N ALA A 49 11.82 -7.65 -5.59
CA ALA A 49 11.34 -8.75 -4.76
C ALA A 49 11.88 -10.12 -5.21
N GLN A 50 12.01 -10.32 -6.52
CA GLN A 50 12.61 -11.52 -7.10
C GLN A 50 14.08 -11.64 -6.73
N GLU A 51 14.84 -10.55 -6.86
CA GLU A 51 16.27 -10.52 -6.51
C GLU A 51 16.46 -10.76 -5.01
N ILE A 52 15.70 -10.09 -4.14
CA ILE A 52 15.75 -10.33 -2.68
C ILE A 52 15.39 -11.78 -2.34
N SER A 53 14.40 -12.36 -3.03
CA SER A 53 14.05 -13.77 -2.84
C SER A 53 15.20 -14.71 -3.22
N TYR A 54 16.02 -14.36 -4.20
CA TYR A 54 17.26 -15.08 -4.49
C TYR A 54 18.25 -14.90 -3.34
N LEU A 55 18.50 -13.66 -2.91
CA LEU A 55 19.42 -13.32 -1.83
C LEU A 55 19.08 -14.01 -0.49
N PHE A 56 17.80 -14.15 -0.15
CA PHE A 56 17.39 -14.86 1.06
C PHE A 56 17.66 -16.36 1.00
N ARG A 57 17.48 -16.98 -0.17
CA ARG A 57 17.79 -18.41 -0.35
C ARG A 57 19.29 -18.67 -0.26
N THR A 58 20.10 -17.76 -0.78
CA THR A 58 21.56 -17.88 -0.77
C THR A 58 22.19 -17.47 0.57
N ALA A 59 21.48 -16.70 1.40
CA ALA A 59 21.92 -16.33 2.75
C ALA A 59 21.60 -17.37 3.82
N SER A 60 20.54 -18.18 3.65
CA SER A 60 20.14 -19.21 4.63
C SER A 60 20.87 -20.55 4.49
N THR A 61 21.77 -20.69 3.51
CA THR A 61 22.54 -21.92 3.25
C THR A 61 23.89 -21.88 3.96
N GLU A 62 23.85 -22.14 5.26
CA GLU A 62 25.00 -22.58 6.07
C GLU A 62 24.88 -24.11 6.22
N GLY A 63 25.27 -24.89 5.20
CA GLY A 63 25.13 -26.36 5.19
C GLY A 63 25.36 -27.03 3.83
N ARG A 64 25.18 -28.36 3.72
CA ARG A 64 25.50 -29.20 2.52
C ARG A 64 24.70 -28.87 1.24
N ASP A 65 23.65 -28.06 1.31
CA ASP A 65 22.82 -27.62 0.17
C ASP A 65 23.17 -26.20 -0.32
N VAL A 66 24.46 -25.87 -0.41
CA VAL A 66 24.87 -24.61 -1.06
C VAL A 66 24.66 -24.76 -2.57
N LEU A 67 23.86 -23.88 -3.15
CA LEU A 67 23.70 -23.80 -4.61
C LEU A 67 25.09 -23.61 -5.25
N PRO A 68 25.45 -24.37 -6.30
CA PRO A 68 26.76 -24.26 -6.95
C PRO A 68 27.10 -22.83 -7.41
N SER A 69 26.10 -22.03 -7.79
CA SER A 69 26.27 -20.61 -8.14
C SER A 69 26.79 -19.76 -6.98
N VAL A 70 26.35 -20.04 -5.75
CA VAL A 70 26.76 -19.32 -4.54
C VAL A 70 28.18 -19.71 -4.14
N GLN A 71 28.57 -20.96 -4.35
CA GLN A 71 29.92 -21.43 -4.08
C GLN A 71 30.92 -20.72 -5.01
N VAL A 72 30.63 -20.65 -6.31
CA VAL A 72 31.43 -19.90 -7.29
C VAL A 72 31.52 -18.40 -6.94
N GLU A 73 30.45 -17.80 -6.44
CA GLU A 73 30.46 -16.39 -6.00
C GLU A 73 31.29 -16.17 -4.72
N ARG A 74 31.22 -17.09 -3.74
CA ARG A 74 32.02 -17.04 -2.51
C ARG A 74 33.50 -17.24 -2.79
N ASP A 75 33.85 -18.18 -3.66
CA ASP A 75 35.23 -18.48 -4.05
C ASP A 75 35.87 -17.31 -4.80
N LYS A 76 35.11 -16.62 -5.66
CA LYS A 76 35.59 -15.43 -6.39
C LYS A 76 35.74 -14.18 -5.51
N THR A 77 34.94 -14.05 -4.46
CA THR A 77 34.96 -12.87 -3.58
C THR A 77 35.86 -13.03 -2.35
N GLN A 78 36.34 -14.25 -2.08
CA GLN A 78 37.07 -14.59 -0.85
C GLN A 78 36.29 -14.19 0.42
N MET A 79 34.96 -14.12 0.34
CA MET A 79 34.09 -13.76 1.46
C MET A 79 33.37 -15.02 1.96
N ARG A 80 33.50 -15.31 3.26
CA ARG A 80 32.68 -16.32 3.96
C ARG A 80 31.21 -15.91 4.10
N ILE A 81 30.90 -14.64 3.85
CA ILE A 81 29.60 -14.02 4.05
C ILE A 81 28.99 -13.67 2.69
N ALA A 82 27.66 -13.75 2.60
CA ALA A 82 26.84 -13.20 1.52
C ALA A 82 27.32 -11.78 1.08
N PRO A 83 27.96 -11.64 -0.10
CA PRO A 83 28.61 -10.40 -0.55
C PRO A 83 27.67 -9.19 -0.68
N TRP A 84 26.36 -9.43 -0.78
CA TRP A 84 25.32 -8.41 -0.92
C TRP A 84 24.82 -7.82 0.41
N CYS A 85 24.98 -8.51 1.54
CA CYS A 85 24.50 -8.02 2.84
C CYS A 85 25.42 -6.94 3.43
N ALA A 86 26.65 -6.90 2.93
CA ALA A 86 27.69 -5.94 3.20
C ALA A 86 27.32 -4.53 2.68
N GLY A 87 27.10 -3.59 3.60
CA GLY A 87 27.02 -2.15 3.31
C GLY A 87 28.36 -1.53 2.88
N LEU A 88 29.25 -2.33 2.29
CA LEU A 88 30.68 -2.12 2.22
C LEU A 88 31.06 -1.55 0.87
N ASN A 89 31.45 -0.28 0.79
CA ASN A 89 32.24 0.17 -0.34
C ASN A 89 33.57 -0.58 -0.30
N ILE A 90 33.60 -1.76 -0.92
CA ILE A 90 34.82 -2.53 -1.19
C ILE A 90 35.57 -1.74 -2.26
N SER A 91 36.20 -0.64 -1.86
CA SER A 91 37.00 0.21 -2.74
C SER A 91 38.38 -0.40 -3.01
N GLY A 92 38.50 -1.74 -3.03
CA GLY A 92 39.80 -2.40 -3.09
C GLY A 92 39.85 -3.77 -3.77
N SER A 93 38.72 -4.47 -3.97
CA SER A 93 38.71 -5.65 -4.83
C SER A 93 38.00 -5.30 -6.12
N ARG A 94 38.62 -5.64 -7.24
CA ARG A 94 38.07 -5.47 -8.59
C ARG A 94 36.58 -5.78 -8.60
N ASP A 95 35.83 -4.74 -8.87
CA ASP A 95 34.40 -4.66 -9.08
C ASP A 95 34.01 -5.45 -10.36
N SER A 96 34.35 -6.76 -10.42
CA SER A 96 34.41 -7.51 -11.69
C SER A 96 33.15 -8.32 -11.99
N ASN A 97 32.31 -8.63 -11.00
CA ASN A 97 31.10 -9.39 -11.24
C ASN A 97 29.86 -8.46 -11.33
N PRO A 98 29.29 -8.25 -12.53
CA PRO A 98 28.11 -7.42 -12.70
C PRO A 98 26.88 -7.94 -11.93
N VAL A 99 26.82 -9.24 -11.64
CA VAL A 99 25.73 -9.86 -10.88
C VAL A 99 25.73 -9.40 -9.43
N ILE A 100 26.89 -9.39 -8.78
CA ILE A 100 27.03 -8.98 -7.37
C ILE A 100 26.75 -7.47 -7.23
N ARG A 101 27.24 -6.66 -8.18
CA ARG A 101 26.95 -5.22 -8.22
C ARG A 101 25.45 -4.96 -8.35
N HIS A 102 24.76 -5.70 -9.22
CA HIS A 102 23.31 -5.59 -9.41
C HIS A 102 22.53 -6.05 -8.17
N ALA A 103 22.88 -7.21 -7.59
CA ALA A 103 22.26 -7.72 -6.37
C ALA A 103 22.39 -6.73 -5.20
N ARG A 104 23.58 -6.11 -5.04
CA ARG A 104 23.83 -5.07 -4.04
C ARG A 104 23.01 -3.80 -4.28
N SER A 105 22.87 -3.38 -5.54
CA SER A 105 22.01 -2.25 -5.91
C SER A 105 20.53 -2.52 -5.54
N CYS A 106 20.01 -3.71 -5.86
CA CYS A 106 18.66 -4.12 -5.49
C CYS A 106 18.44 -4.17 -3.98
N TRP A 107 19.43 -4.68 -3.23
CA TRP A 107 19.40 -4.73 -1.77
C TRP A 107 19.38 -3.33 -1.14
N HIS A 108 20.22 -2.42 -1.62
CA HIS A 108 20.21 -1.02 -1.17
C HIS A 108 18.88 -0.33 -1.46
N LYS A 109 18.34 -0.49 -2.67
CA LYS A 109 17.01 0.05 -3.02
C LYS A 109 15.92 -0.45 -2.06
N ALA A 110 15.94 -1.73 -1.71
CA ALA A 110 15.00 -2.32 -0.77
C ALA A 110 15.10 -1.70 0.62
N ARG A 111 16.32 -1.49 1.12
CA ARG A 111 16.58 -0.81 2.40
C ARG A 111 16.13 0.64 2.39
N THR A 112 16.39 1.37 1.31
CA THR A 112 15.89 2.74 1.13
C THR A 112 14.37 2.80 1.16
N ILE A 113 13.68 1.88 0.48
CA ILE A 113 12.20 1.78 0.53
C ILE A 113 11.70 1.52 1.96
N CYS A 114 12.46 0.77 2.76
CA CYS A 114 12.10 0.48 4.15
C CYS A 114 12.46 1.61 5.14
N GLY A 115 13.04 2.72 4.68
CA GLY A 115 13.41 3.86 5.54
C GLY A 115 14.50 3.55 6.56
N GLN A 116 15.33 2.53 6.32
CA GLN A 116 16.35 2.09 7.27
C GLN A 116 17.65 2.91 7.13
N SER A 117 18.26 3.25 8.26
CA SER A 117 19.68 3.62 8.27
C SER A 117 20.49 2.39 7.88
N THR A 118 21.29 2.51 6.82
CA THR A 118 21.98 1.40 6.14
C THR A 118 23.04 0.70 7.00
N HIS A 119 23.30 1.19 8.21
CA HIS A 119 24.57 0.94 8.89
C HIS A 119 24.49 0.63 10.40
N LEU A 120 23.36 0.84 11.08
CA LEU A 120 23.27 0.71 12.55
C LEU A 120 22.02 -0.10 12.98
N ASN A 121 22.04 -1.41 12.74
CA ASN A 121 20.99 -2.35 13.17
C ASN A 121 21.66 -3.60 13.79
N ALA A 122 20.90 -4.42 14.53
CA ALA A 122 21.43 -5.66 15.14
C ALA A 122 22.08 -6.60 14.11
N ASP A 123 21.52 -6.67 12.91
CA ASP A 123 22.04 -7.52 11.83
C ASP A 123 23.02 -6.78 10.89
N SER A 124 23.34 -5.51 11.17
CA SER A 124 24.35 -4.79 10.40
C SER A 124 25.72 -5.39 10.71
N TYR A 125 26.58 -5.46 9.69
CA TYR A 125 27.93 -5.97 9.87
C TYR A 125 28.78 -4.97 10.63
N LEU A 126 29.62 -5.53 11.50
CA LEU A 126 30.61 -4.78 12.25
C LEU A 126 31.77 -4.33 11.36
N TRP A 127 32.20 -5.23 10.48
CA TRP A 127 33.40 -5.04 9.66
C TRP A 127 33.12 -4.23 8.40
N GLU A 128 34.11 -3.42 8.03
CA GLU A 128 34.15 -2.51 6.88
C GLU A 128 33.01 -1.47 6.81
N ASN A 129 32.23 -1.32 7.88
CA ASN A 129 31.06 -0.45 7.91
C ASN A 129 31.47 1.05 7.85
N PRO A 130 30.95 1.87 6.92
CA PRO A 130 31.27 3.30 6.88
C PRO A 130 30.76 4.06 8.11
N ALA A 131 29.84 3.47 8.86
CA ALA A 131 29.39 3.94 10.15
C ALA A 131 30.17 3.32 11.32
N ILE A 132 31.25 2.59 11.13
CA ILE A 132 32.12 2.14 12.23
C ILE A 132 33.55 2.42 11.79
N LEU A 133 34.01 3.61 12.16
CA LEU A 133 35.35 4.09 11.84
C LEU A 133 36.19 4.07 13.11
N VAL A 134 37.34 3.42 13.05
CA VAL A 134 38.40 3.55 14.05
C VAL A 134 39.52 4.32 13.37
N GLN A 135 39.92 5.45 13.94
CA GLN A 135 40.94 6.35 13.35
C GLN A 135 40.64 6.75 11.88
N GLY A 136 39.37 6.97 11.54
CA GLY A 136 38.97 7.42 10.19
C GLY A 136 38.95 6.34 9.10
N LYS A 137 39.24 5.07 9.45
CA LYS A 137 39.17 3.94 8.51
C LYS A 137 38.15 2.89 8.96
N PRO A 138 37.50 2.21 8.01
CA PRO A 138 36.58 1.13 8.31
C PRO A 138 37.34 -0.08 8.88
N VAL A 139 36.78 -0.72 9.90
CA VAL A 139 37.49 -1.73 10.72
C VAL A 139 37.41 -3.12 10.11
N ARG A 140 38.51 -3.87 10.08
CA ARG A 140 38.53 -5.32 9.81
C ARG A 140 39.63 -6.00 10.62
N TRP A 141 39.26 -6.83 11.58
CA TRP A 141 40.21 -7.64 12.36
C TRP A 141 40.03 -9.12 12.02
N VAL A 142 41.06 -9.71 11.42
CA VAL A 142 41.02 -11.08 10.89
C VAL A 142 40.77 -12.11 12.00
N THR A 143 41.34 -11.89 13.18
CA THR A 143 41.20 -12.76 14.36
C THR A 143 39.76 -12.82 14.88
N TRP A 144 39.07 -11.68 14.91
CA TRP A 144 37.66 -11.62 15.33
C TRP A 144 36.72 -12.21 14.28
N VAL A 145 37.04 -12.04 12.99
CA VAL A 145 36.32 -12.68 11.88
C VAL A 145 36.48 -14.20 11.93
N SER A 146 37.68 -14.70 12.25
CA SER A 146 37.90 -16.15 12.45
C SER A 146 37.23 -16.67 13.71
N GLY A 147 37.06 -15.84 14.73
CA GLY A 147 36.32 -16.13 15.96
C GLY A 147 34.79 -16.11 15.80
N GLY A 148 34.26 -15.74 14.62
CA GLY A 148 32.83 -15.80 14.32
C GLY A 148 32.04 -14.52 14.60
N ILE A 149 32.68 -13.45 15.08
CA ILE A 149 32.01 -12.15 15.33
C ILE A 149 31.80 -11.46 13.98
N CYS A 150 30.54 -11.26 13.57
CA CYS A 150 30.24 -10.68 12.26
C CYS A 150 29.26 -9.51 12.32
N ARG A 151 28.31 -9.53 13.25
CA ARG A 151 27.19 -8.59 13.34
C ARG A 151 27.32 -7.71 14.59
N ILE A 152 26.71 -6.52 14.54
CA ILE A 152 26.64 -5.62 15.71
C ILE A 152 25.82 -6.28 16.85
N GLY A 153 24.82 -7.10 16.53
CA GLY A 153 24.05 -7.87 17.50
C GLY A 153 24.87 -8.94 18.24
N ASP A 154 25.98 -9.42 17.67
CA ASP A 154 26.84 -10.42 18.32
C ASP A 154 27.65 -9.82 19.48
N ILE A 155 27.80 -8.49 19.49
CA ILE A 155 28.56 -7.74 20.50
C ILE A 155 27.67 -6.86 21.39
N TRP A 156 26.35 -6.90 21.20
CA TRP A 156 25.41 -6.00 21.86
C TRP A 156 24.40 -6.77 22.71
N GLY A 157 24.38 -6.49 24.00
CA GLY A 157 23.46 -7.03 25.00
C GLY A 157 22.36 -6.05 25.43
N PRO A 158 21.54 -6.43 26.43
CA PRO A 158 20.40 -5.62 26.90
C PRO A 158 20.79 -4.26 27.47
N GLU A 159 22.01 -4.12 28.01
CA GLU A 159 22.53 -2.87 28.60
C GLU A 159 23.58 -2.17 27.73
N GLY A 160 23.76 -2.59 26.47
CA GLY A 160 24.75 -2.03 25.54
C GLY A 160 25.83 -3.03 25.10
N VAL A 161 27.03 -2.55 24.76
CA VAL A 161 28.14 -3.42 24.30
C VAL A 161 28.54 -4.43 25.38
N LEU A 162 28.59 -5.72 25.04
CA LEU A 162 28.97 -6.81 25.93
C LEU A 162 30.36 -6.60 26.52
N SER A 163 30.56 -7.02 27.77
CA SER A 163 31.85 -6.91 28.44
C SER A 163 32.93 -7.78 27.76
N PHE A 164 34.19 -7.34 27.77
CA PHE A 164 35.30 -8.10 27.19
C PHE A 164 35.46 -9.52 27.77
N PRO A 165 35.27 -9.76 29.08
CA PRO A 165 35.24 -11.12 29.64
C PRO A 165 34.17 -12.02 28.98
N THR A 166 32.95 -11.51 28.80
CA THR A 166 31.84 -12.25 28.17
C THR A 166 32.11 -12.56 26.70
N LEU A 167 32.69 -11.61 25.95
CA LEU A 167 33.08 -11.82 24.55
C LEU A 167 34.22 -12.83 24.42
N ARG A 168 35.17 -12.81 25.37
CA ARG A 168 36.27 -13.79 25.43
C ARG A 168 35.77 -15.20 25.70
N GLU A 169 34.81 -15.37 26.60
CA GLU A 169 34.19 -16.67 26.88
C GLU A 169 33.35 -17.19 25.72
N THR A 170 32.59 -16.31 25.06
CA THR A 170 31.67 -16.70 23.98
C THR A 170 32.38 -16.99 22.66
N PHE A 171 33.46 -16.26 22.34
CA PHE A 171 34.15 -16.33 21.05
C PHE A 171 35.62 -16.76 21.14
N SER A 172 36.10 -17.19 22.32
CA SER A 172 37.48 -17.67 22.55
C SER A 172 38.57 -16.67 22.11
N LEU A 173 38.36 -15.37 22.36
CA LEU A 173 39.29 -14.31 21.98
C LEU A 173 40.53 -14.27 22.90
N SER A 174 41.65 -13.77 22.36
CA SER A 174 42.89 -13.62 23.14
C SER A 174 42.89 -12.35 23.99
N SER A 175 43.57 -12.37 25.15
CA SER A 175 43.72 -11.20 26.02
C SER A 175 44.41 -10.00 25.35
N ALA A 176 45.16 -10.23 24.27
CA ALA A 176 45.85 -9.19 23.50
C ALA A 176 44.88 -8.29 22.71
N GLU A 177 43.62 -8.69 22.54
CA GLU A 177 42.62 -7.96 21.74
C GLU A 177 41.78 -6.97 22.55
N PHE A 178 42.13 -6.74 23.81
CA PHE A 178 41.45 -5.80 24.68
C PHE A 178 41.47 -4.37 24.12
N LEU A 179 42.57 -3.96 23.47
CA LEU A 179 42.68 -2.65 22.84
C LEU A 179 41.74 -2.50 21.64
N HIS A 180 41.56 -3.54 20.84
CA HIS A 180 40.60 -3.56 19.73
C HIS A 180 39.17 -3.42 20.26
N TYR A 181 38.84 -4.12 21.36
CA TYR A 181 37.57 -3.97 22.03
C TYR A 181 37.32 -2.52 22.53
N LEU A 182 38.31 -1.88 23.14
CA LEU A 182 38.18 -0.48 23.60
C LEU A 182 37.99 0.50 22.44
N GLN A 183 38.73 0.32 21.34
CA GLN A 183 38.57 1.12 20.12
C GLN A 183 37.17 0.99 19.53
N LEU A 184 36.64 -0.24 19.49
CA LEU A 184 35.30 -0.51 18.99
C LEU A 184 34.22 0.10 19.90
N LYS A 185 34.34 -0.10 21.21
CA LYS A 185 33.43 0.47 22.22
C LYS A 185 33.39 1.99 22.10
N HIS A 186 34.55 2.64 21.99
CA HIS A 186 34.64 4.09 21.80
C HIS A 186 33.95 4.56 20.49
N SER A 187 34.13 3.84 19.38
CA SER A 187 33.47 4.19 18.11
C SER A 187 31.96 3.98 18.12
N LEU A 188 31.44 3.05 18.92
CA LEU A 188 30.01 2.78 19.09
C LEU A 188 29.36 3.74 20.08
N SER A 189 30.03 4.08 21.20
CA SER A 189 29.52 4.99 22.22
C SER A 189 29.34 6.44 21.75
N ARG A 190 30.02 6.86 20.69
CA ARG A 190 29.88 8.21 20.09
C ARG A 190 28.60 8.38 19.25
N ARG A 191 27.73 7.36 19.14
CA ARG A 191 26.57 7.37 18.24
C ARG A 191 25.26 7.36 19.02
N GLU A 192 24.57 8.49 19.01
CA GLU A 192 23.27 8.69 19.66
C GLU A 192 22.15 7.76 19.15
N ALA A 193 22.31 7.18 17.95
CA ALA A 193 21.38 6.22 17.36
C ALA A 193 21.41 4.82 18.02
N LEU A 194 22.38 4.55 18.89
CA LEU A 194 22.52 3.30 19.65
C LEU A 194 22.19 3.59 21.12
N THR A 195 20.92 3.85 21.42
CA THR A 195 20.45 4.01 22.79
C THR A 195 20.63 2.69 23.58
N PRO A 196 20.89 2.72 24.89
CA PRO A 196 20.90 1.52 25.73
C PRO A 196 19.55 0.79 25.60
N GLY A 197 19.60 -0.48 25.19
CA GLY A 197 18.42 -1.29 24.86
C GLY A 197 18.66 -2.24 23.68
N MET A 198 17.75 -3.19 23.46
CA MET A 198 17.84 -4.17 22.37
C MET A 198 17.85 -3.47 21.01
N LEU A 199 18.91 -3.72 20.22
CA LEU A 199 19.03 -3.17 18.86
C LEU A 199 17.86 -3.64 18.00
N GLN A 200 17.25 -2.70 17.29
CA GLN A 200 16.19 -3.00 16.34
C GLN A 200 16.76 -3.92 15.24
N THR A 201 16.13 -5.08 15.05
CA THR A 201 16.43 -5.95 13.90
C THR A 201 15.89 -5.30 12.64
N SER A 202 16.56 -5.48 11.50
CA SER A 202 16.09 -4.81 10.29
C SER A 202 14.77 -5.47 9.82
N PRO A 203 13.70 -4.72 9.52
CA PRO A 203 12.44 -5.27 9.02
C PRO A 203 12.58 -6.22 7.81
N ILE A 204 13.64 -6.06 7.01
CA ILE A 204 13.94 -6.94 5.86
C ILE A 204 14.49 -8.28 6.33
N ASN A 205 15.31 -8.29 7.39
CA ASN A 205 15.87 -9.52 7.96
C ASN A 205 14.85 -10.25 8.84
N GLU A 206 13.98 -9.53 9.55
CA GLU A 206 12.83 -10.12 10.22
C GLU A 206 11.90 -10.81 9.21
N LEU A 207 11.69 -10.17 8.07
CA LEU A 207 10.96 -10.73 6.96
C LEU A 207 11.66 -11.97 6.36
N GLN A 208 13.00 -11.98 6.28
CA GLN A 208 13.76 -13.18 5.90
C GLN A 208 13.47 -14.35 6.85
N ARG A 209 13.55 -14.13 8.16
CA ARG A 209 13.25 -15.16 9.19
C ARG A 209 11.81 -15.65 9.09
N THR A 210 10.87 -14.75 8.85
CA THR A 210 9.43 -15.07 8.78
C THR A 210 9.05 -15.85 7.52
N ILE A 211 9.79 -15.67 6.42
CA ILE A 211 9.51 -16.30 5.12
C ILE A 211 10.28 -17.61 4.92
N ALA A 212 11.35 -17.87 5.67
CA ALA A 212 12.09 -19.13 5.60
C ALA A 212 11.15 -20.34 5.69
N GLY A 213 11.27 -21.28 4.74
CA GLY A 213 10.45 -22.50 4.67
C GLY A 213 9.02 -22.34 4.16
N LYS A 214 8.56 -21.14 3.79
CA LYS A 214 7.17 -20.92 3.33
C LYS A 214 7.09 -20.65 1.81
N ARG A 215 6.03 -21.15 1.18
CA ARG A 215 5.72 -20.90 -0.24
C ARG A 215 5.36 -19.41 -0.48
N GLY A 216 5.65 -18.92 -1.69
CA GLY A 216 5.26 -17.57 -2.13
C GLY A 216 6.17 -16.45 -1.62
N THR A 217 7.46 -16.70 -1.45
CA THR A 217 8.47 -15.72 -0.96
C THR A 217 8.41 -14.39 -1.71
N VAL A 218 8.42 -14.44 -3.04
CA VAL A 218 8.40 -13.25 -3.92
C VAL A 218 7.14 -12.41 -3.71
N SER A 219 5.96 -13.04 -3.65
CA SER A 219 4.69 -12.33 -3.43
C SER A 219 4.65 -11.64 -2.07
N ARG A 220 5.26 -12.24 -1.04
CA ARG A 220 5.30 -11.69 0.32
C ARG A 220 6.28 -10.54 0.43
N ILE A 221 7.48 -10.67 -0.15
CA ILE A 221 8.46 -9.58 -0.26
C ILE A 221 7.83 -8.41 -1.04
N TYR A 222 7.20 -8.68 -2.19
CA TYR A 222 6.54 -7.66 -2.99
C TYR A 222 5.45 -6.92 -2.19
N SER A 223 4.55 -7.66 -1.52
CA SER A 223 3.49 -7.06 -0.71
C SER A 223 4.05 -6.23 0.46
N PHE A 224 5.13 -6.69 1.08
CA PHE A 224 5.82 -5.95 2.13
C PHE A 224 6.42 -4.64 1.62
N LEU A 225 7.18 -4.69 0.51
CA LEU A 225 7.77 -3.50 -0.09
C LEU A 225 6.69 -2.50 -0.55
N LEU A 226 5.59 -3.00 -1.10
CA LEU A 226 4.47 -2.17 -1.52
C LEU A 226 3.81 -1.45 -0.33
N ASN A 227 3.62 -2.15 0.80
CA ASN A 227 3.01 -1.58 2.00
C ASN A 227 3.92 -0.53 2.69
N LYS A 228 5.25 -0.65 2.54
CA LYS A 228 6.20 0.32 3.10
C LYS A 228 6.26 1.63 2.32
N SER A 229 5.80 1.67 1.08
CA SER A 229 5.69 2.89 0.26
C SER A 229 4.23 3.19 -0.10
N PRO A 230 3.38 3.56 0.88
CA PRO A 230 2.00 3.91 0.58
C PRO A 230 1.95 5.17 -0.31
N PRO A 231 0.98 5.26 -1.24
CA PRO A 231 0.76 6.50 -1.99
C PRO A 231 0.34 7.63 -1.05
N ASN A 232 0.60 8.89 -1.43
CA ASN A 232 0.11 10.04 -0.67
C ASN A 232 -1.43 10.06 -0.63
N ARG A 233 -1.99 9.88 0.57
CA ARG A 233 -3.45 9.81 0.85
C ARG A 233 -4.03 11.19 1.18
N ASP A 234 -3.20 12.07 1.73
CA ASP A 234 -3.62 13.32 2.35
C ASP A 234 -4.20 14.30 1.34
N SER A 235 -3.68 14.29 0.10
CA SER A 235 -4.19 15.19 -0.95
C SER A 235 -5.68 14.97 -1.26
N THR A 236 -6.13 13.72 -1.32
CA THR A 236 -7.53 13.40 -1.63
C THR A 236 -8.42 13.63 -0.40
N ARG A 237 -7.92 13.28 0.79
CA ARG A 237 -8.61 13.53 2.06
C ARG A 237 -8.84 15.02 2.29
N LYS A 238 -7.78 15.84 2.24
CA LYS A 238 -7.86 17.30 2.42
C LYS A 238 -8.81 17.95 1.42
N ALA A 239 -8.87 17.46 0.18
CA ALA A 239 -9.80 17.96 -0.82
C ALA A 239 -11.27 17.64 -0.50
N TRP A 240 -11.54 16.51 0.17
CA TRP A 240 -12.88 16.19 0.67
C TRP A 240 -13.21 16.96 1.96
N GLU A 241 -12.25 17.10 2.88
CA GLU A 241 -12.41 17.89 4.10
C GLU A 241 -12.75 19.35 3.78
N ALA A 242 -12.10 19.92 2.76
CA ALA A 242 -12.37 21.28 2.31
C ALA A 242 -13.77 21.45 1.66
N GLU A 243 -14.28 20.45 0.94
CA GLU A 243 -15.63 20.52 0.33
C GLU A 243 -16.74 20.23 1.34
N LEU A 244 -16.51 19.33 2.29
CA LEU A 244 -17.52 18.92 3.28
C LEU A 244 -17.50 19.80 4.54
N GLY A 245 -16.48 20.66 4.71
CA GLY A 245 -16.34 21.52 5.88
C GLY A 245 -16.05 20.76 7.17
N LEU A 246 -15.49 19.54 7.09
CA LEU A 246 -15.27 18.65 8.22
C LEU A 246 -13.87 18.05 8.21
N ALA A 247 -13.29 17.85 9.39
CA ALA A 247 -12.07 17.09 9.55
C ALA A 247 -12.39 15.59 9.70
N PHE A 248 -11.77 14.75 8.88
CA PHE A 248 -11.90 13.30 9.04
C PHE A 248 -10.86 12.80 10.04
N THR A 249 -11.19 11.73 10.76
CA THR A 249 -10.18 10.91 11.43
C THR A 249 -9.65 9.84 10.47
N ASP A 250 -8.51 9.24 10.81
CA ASP A 250 -7.88 8.22 9.95
C ASP A 250 -8.79 7.00 9.77
N ASP A 251 -9.47 6.56 10.84
CA ASP A 251 -10.38 5.41 10.82
C ASP A 251 -11.58 5.63 9.90
N VAL A 252 -12.15 6.83 9.98
CA VAL A 252 -13.30 7.27 9.19
C VAL A 252 -12.92 7.35 7.70
N TRP A 253 -11.69 7.79 7.38
CA TRP A 253 -11.16 7.79 6.03
C TRP A 253 -10.86 6.37 5.49
N GLU A 254 -10.35 5.47 6.34
CA GLU A 254 -10.18 4.05 5.96
C GLU A 254 -11.52 3.39 5.63
N GLU A 255 -12.60 3.73 6.35
CA GLU A 255 -13.93 3.26 6.00
C GLU A 255 -14.38 3.75 4.62
N ALA A 256 -14.14 5.02 4.30
CA ALA A 256 -14.44 5.57 2.98
C ALA A 256 -13.67 4.84 1.86
N LEU A 257 -12.42 4.45 2.09
CA LEU A 257 -11.64 3.66 1.14
C LEU A 257 -12.16 2.22 1.04
N ALA A 258 -12.50 1.59 2.15
CA ALA A 258 -13.09 0.26 2.18
C ALA A 258 -14.48 0.22 1.52
N SER A 259 -15.20 1.35 1.47
CA SER A 259 -16.48 1.45 0.77
C SER A 259 -16.36 1.15 -0.72
N THR A 260 -15.23 1.46 -1.35
CA THR A 260 -14.97 1.16 -2.79
C THR A 260 -15.01 -0.33 -3.12
N LEU A 261 -14.75 -1.20 -2.13
CA LEU A 261 -14.80 -2.65 -2.28
C LEU A 261 -16.15 -3.25 -1.88
N THR A 262 -16.88 -2.56 -1.01
CA THR A 262 -18.16 -3.03 -0.45
C THR A 262 -19.38 -2.38 -1.11
N ALA A 263 -19.16 -1.49 -2.08
CA ALA A 263 -20.17 -0.74 -2.83
C ALA A 263 -21.17 -1.60 -3.62
N GLY A 264 -20.82 -2.83 -3.98
CA GLY A 264 -21.69 -3.73 -4.75
C GLY A 264 -20.98 -5.03 -5.12
N THR A 265 -21.75 -6.01 -5.61
CA THR A 265 -21.17 -7.28 -6.08
C THR A 265 -20.53 -7.15 -7.46
N ASP A 266 -20.96 -6.19 -8.26
CA ASP A 266 -20.47 -5.94 -9.61
C ASP A 266 -19.26 -4.99 -9.66
N ILE A 267 -18.44 -5.15 -10.70
CA ILE A 267 -17.22 -4.37 -10.89
C ILE A 267 -17.53 -2.91 -11.23
N LYS A 268 -18.66 -2.63 -11.90
CA LYS A 268 -19.01 -1.27 -12.35
C LYS A 268 -19.34 -0.38 -11.14
N SER A 269 -20.14 -0.87 -10.20
CA SER A 269 -20.47 -0.19 -8.95
C SER A 269 -19.24 0.10 -8.11
N ARG A 270 -18.34 -0.88 -7.96
CA ARG A 270 -17.05 -0.70 -7.27
C ARG A 270 -16.17 0.35 -7.95
N LEU A 271 -16.10 0.35 -9.28
CA LEU A 271 -15.35 1.35 -10.05
C LEU A 271 -15.95 2.75 -9.91
N ILE A 272 -17.28 2.87 -9.90
CA ILE A 272 -17.98 4.16 -9.70
C ILE A 272 -17.59 4.73 -8.33
N GLN A 273 -17.74 3.93 -7.26
CA GLN A 273 -17.38 4.38 -5.91
C GLN A 273 -15.90 4.73 -5.81
N PHE A 274 -15.02 3.92 -6.41
CA PHE A 274 -13.59 4.21 -6.48
C PHE A 274 -13.31 5.56 -7.16
N LYS A 275 -13.98 5.86 -8.28
CA LYS A 275 -13.81 7.15 -8.99
C LYS A 275 -14.35 8.34 -8.20
N ILE A 276 -15.42 8.17 -7.42
CA ILE A 276 -15.96 9.21 -6.54
C ILE A 276 -14.98 9.50 -5.41
N VAL A 277 -14.63 8.48 -4.62
CA VAL A 277 -13.72 8.63 -3.46
C VAL A 277 -12.39 9.24 -3.88
N ASN A 278 -11.84 8.81 -5.02
CA ASN A 278 -10.59 9.35 -5.57
C ASN A 278 -10.73 10.64 -6.37
N ARG A 279 -11.94 11.20 -6.44
CA ARG A 279 -12.28 12.44 -7.15
C ARG A 279 -11.75 12.41 -8.59
N ILE A 280 -12.05 11.38 -9.37
CA ILE A 280 -11.54 11.22 -10.75
C ILE A 280 -12.43 11.94 -11.79
N TYR A 281 -13.72 12.14 -11.49
CA TYR A 281 -14.64 12.78 -12.43
C TYR A 281 -14.25 14.24 -12.74
N TRP A 282 -14.46 14.62 -14.00
CA TRP A 282 -14.30 15.97 -14.50
C TRP A 282 -15.55 16.79 -14.17
N THR A 283 -15.39 17.71 -13.24
CA THR A 283 -16.42 18.68 -12.85
C THR A 283 -16.16 20.04 -13.53
N PRO A 284 -17.16 20.91 -13.69
CA PRO A 284 -16.96 22.29 -14.18
C PRO A 284 -15.84 23.02 -13.44
N ALA A 285 -15.81 22.94 -12.11
CA ALA A 285 -14.76 23.58 -11.30
C ALA A 285 -13.34 23.09 -11.67
N LYS A 286 -13.18 21.80 -11.99
CA LYS A 286 -11.88 21.25 -12.43
C LYS A 286 -11.55 21.63 -13.86
N LEU A 287 -12.54 21.63 -14.75
CA LEU A 287 -12.35 21.99 -16.15
C LEU A 287 -11.96 23.47 -16.27
N SER A 288 -12.60 24.34 -15.50
CA SER A 288 -12.25 25.76 -15.41
C SER A 288 -10.87 25.98 -14.80
N SER A 289 -10.54 25.27 -13.71
CA SER A 289 -9.18 25.31 -13.14
C SER A 289 -8.11 24.84 -14.14
N ALA A 290 -8.46 23.92 -15.04
CA ALA A 290 -7.59 23.43 -16.11
C ALA A 290 -7.62 24.31 -17.37
N LYS A 291 -8.36 25.43 -17.36
CA LYS A 291 -8.57 26.34 -18.51
C LYS A 291 -9.16 25.64 -19.75
N LEU A 292 -9.95 24.59 -19.53
CA LEU A 292 -10.68 23.86 -20.57
C LEU A 292 -12.13 24.32 -20.71
N LEU A 293 -12.60 25.15 -19.77
CA LEU A 293 -13.95 25.69 -19.72
C LEU A 293 -13.89 27.08 -19.11
N ASP A 294 -14.60 28.04 -19.69
CA ASP A 294 -14.54 29.43 -19.23
C ASP A 294 -15.36 29.66 -17.94
N THR A 295 -16.36 28.82 -17.69
CA THR A 295 -17.23 28.90 -16.52
C THR A 295 -16.98 27.74 -15.56
N ASP A 296 -17.06 27.98 -14.25
CA ASP A 296 -16.96 26.96 -13.21
C ASP A 296 -18.34 26.51 -12.68
N ARG A 297 -19.41 26.95 -13.35
CA ARG A 297 -20.80 26.73 -12.92
C ARG A 297 -21.28 25.32 -13.18
N CYS A 298 -22.18 24.84 -12.32
CA CYS A 298 -22.79 23.52 -12.44
C CYS A 298 -23.58 23.35 -13.74
N TRP A 299 -23.45 22.20 -14.41
CA TRP A 299 -24.19 21.88 -15.65
C TRP A 299 -25.72 21.86 -15.49
N ARG A 300 -26.20 21.62 -14.26
CA ARG A 300 -27.63 21.47 -13.96
C ARG A 300 -28.27 22.79 -13.55
N CYS A 301 -27.75 23.44 -12.51
CA CYS A 301 -28.35 24.67 -11.99
C CYS A 301 -27.81 25.94 -12.63
N SER A 302 -26.64 25.92 -13.28
CA SER A 302 -25.98 27.09 -13.88
C SER A 302 -25.78 28.30 -12.94
N SER A 303 -25.94 28.11 -11.63
CA SER A 303 -25.88 29.16 -10.61
C SER A 303 -24.62 29.03 -9.75
N GLU A 304 -24.46 27.89 -9.09
CA GLU A 304 -23.36 27.63 -8.16
C GLU A 304 -22.16 26.96 -8.82
N ARG A 305 -21.01 27.00 -8.14
CA ARG A 305 -19.77 26.35 -8.57
C ARG A 305 -19.96 24.83 -8.61
N GLY A 306 -19.70 24.24 -9.77
CA GLY A 306 -19.80 22.79 -10.01
C GLY A 306 -18.65 22.01 -9.36
N THR A 307 -18.63 21.93 -8.03
CA THR A 307 -17.77 21.02 -7.26
C THR A 307 -18.27 19.58 -7.39
N LEU A 308 -17.45 18.60 -6.95
CA LEU A 308 -17.88 17.20 -7.02
C LEU A 308 -19.04 16.93 -6.05
N LEU A 309 -18.97 17.49 -4.84
CA LEU A 309 -20.04 17.43 -3.86
C LEU A 309 -21.32 18.08 -4.37
N HIS A 310 -21.24 19.30 -4.92
CA HIS A 310 -22.41 20.00 -5.42
C HIS A 310 -23.13 19.21 -6.52
N MET A 311 -22.38 18.68 -7.49
CA MET A 311 -22.94 17.91 -8.59
C MET A 311 -23.54 16.56 -8.19
N LEU A 312 -23.11 15.97 -7.07
CA LEU A 312 -23.59 14.69 -6.58
C LEU A 312 -24.66 14.81 -5.50
N TRP A 313 -24.70 15.92 -4.76
CA TRP A 313 -25.58 16.09 -3.60
C TRP A 313 -26.23 17.47 -3.55
N GLU A 314 -25.46 18.56 -3.41
CA GLU A 314 -26.00 19.87 -2.99
C GLU A 314 -26.87 20.58 -4.04
N CYS A 315 -26.72 20.22 -5.33
CA CYS A 315 -27.45 20.86 -6.42
C CYS A 315 -28.98 20.90 -6.17
N PRO A 316 -29.62 22.08 -6.20
CA PRO A 316 -31.07 22.20 -5.95
C PRO A 316 -31.92 21.32 -6.87
N ASN A 317 -31.54 21.24 -8.14
CA ASN A 317 -32.24 20.42 -9.14
C ASN A 317 -32.14 18.91 -8.86
N LEU A 318 -31.22 18.49 -7.98
CA LEU A 318 -31.02 17.09 -7.59
C LEU A 318 -31.67 16.75 -6.23
N GLN A 319 -32.07 17.74 -5.43
CA GLN A 319 -32.62 17.52 -4.10
C GLN A 319 -33.94 16.75 -4.11
N CYS A 320 -34.81 17.01 -5.10
CA CYS A 320 -36.06 16.26 -5.26
C CYS A 320 -35.79 14.75 -5.47
N TYR A 321 -34.82 14.42 -6.33
CA TYR A 321 -34.38 13.06 -6.59
C TYR A 321 -33.87 12.37 -5.32
N TRP A 322 -32.94 13.00 -4.59
CA TRP A 322 -32.42 12.43 -3.34
C TRP A 322 -33.49 12.29 -2.27
N THR A 323 -34.46 13.20 -2.20
CA THR A 323 -35.56 13.14 -1.23
C THR A 323 -36.46 11.93 -1.50
N GLN A 324 -36.78 11.64 -2.76
CA GLN A 324 -37.56 10.45 -3.12
C GLN A 324 -36.79 9.15 -2.83
N VAL A 325 -35.48 9.10 -3.14
CA VAL A 325 -34.63 7.95 -2.82
C VAL A 325 -34.53 7.74 -1.30
N ARG A 326 -34.36 8.82 -0.52
CA ARG A 326 -34.32 8.77 0.95
C ARG A 326 -35.64 8.30 1.53
N ALA A 327 -36.77 8.84 1.08
CA ALA A 327 -38.09 8.44 1.54
C ALA A 327 -38.34 6.95 1.29
N PHE A 328 -37.93 6.43 0.13
CA PHE A 328 -38.03 5.00 -0.17
C PHE A 328 -37.13 4.13 0.73
N LEU A 329 -35.88 4.54 0.98
CA LEU A 329 -34.98 3.77 1.85
C LEU A 329 -35.42 3.83 3.33
N GLY A 330 -35.91 4.99 3.78
CA GLY A 330 -36.43 5.19 5.13
C GLY A 330 -37.69 4.36 5.39
N SER A 331 -38.64 4.33 4.44
CA SER A 331 -39.85 3.51 4.57
C SER A 331 -39.56 2.01 4.50
N LEU A 332 -38.54 1.61 3.76
CA LEU A 332 -38.19 0.21 3.58
C LEU A 332 -37.48 -0.41 4.80
N LEU A 333 -36.67 0.39 5.48
CA LEU A 333 -35.76 -0.09 6.53
C LEU A 333 -36.07 0.50 7.91
N GLU A 334 -37.11 1.34 8.02
CA GLU A 334 -37.53 2.02 9.25
C GLU A 334 -36.40 2.80 9.92
N ILE A 335 -35.60 3.51 9.11
CA ILE A 335 -34.44 4.28 9.57
C ILE A 335 -34.75 5.77 9.44
N ASP A 336 -34.39 6.54 10.47
CA ASP A 336 -34.23 7.99 10.32
C ASP A 336 -33.19 8.27 9.24
N THR A 337 -33.65 8.89 8.16
CA THR A 337 -32.81 9.21 7.01
C THR A 337 -31.62 10.03 7.48
N MET A 338 -30.40 9.55 7.24
CA MET A 338 -29.20 10.29 7.60
C MET A 338 -29.25 11.68 6.95
N ASP A 339 -28.91 12.73 7.69
CA ASP A 339 -28.79 14.08 7.11
C ASP A 339 -27.38 14.35 6.55
N ASN A 340 -26.46 13.42 6.77
CA ASN A 340 -25.04 13.58 6.50
C ASN A 340 -24.68 13.26 5.03
N PRO A 341 -24.23 14.23 4.21
CA PRO A 341 -23.93 14.02 2.78
C PRO A 341 -22.83 12.96 2.54
N TRP A 342 -21.85 12.85 3.44
CA TRP A 342 -20.75 11.90 3.31
C TRP A 342 -21.20 10.44 3.41
N ALA A 343 -22.29 10.15 4.12
CA ALA A 343 -22.81 8.79 4.18
C ALA A 343 -23.35 8.34 2.81
N TYR A 344 -24.10 9.20 2.12
CA TYR A 344 -24.64 8.92 0.77
C TYR A 344 -23.53 8.86 -0.29
N ILE A 345 -22.60 9.82 -0.25
CA ILE A 345 -21.56 9.95 -1.27
C ILE A 345 -20.40 8.98 -1.05
N LEU A 346 -19.80 9.00 0.14
CA LEU A 346 -18.60 8.23 0.47
C LEU A 346 -18.89 6.86 1.09
N GLY A 347 -20.14 6.58 1.50
CA GLY A 347 -20.54 5.29 2.05
C GLY A 347 -20.06 5.06 3.49
N MET A 348 -19.89 6.15 4.24
CA MET A 348 -19.37 6.20 5.61
C MET A 348 -20.52 6.12 6.62
N ASP A 349 -20.22 5.66 7.85
CA ASP A 349 -21.16 5.67 9.00
C ASP A 349 -22.45 4.85 8.84
N ILE A 350 -22.62 4.12 7.72
CA ILE A 350 -23.77 3.22 7.48
C ILE A 350 -23.80 2.08 8.50
N LYS A 351 -22.65 1.74 9.11
CA LYS A 351 -22.57 0.72 10.17
C LYS A 351 -23.08 1.20 11.53
N GLY A 352 -23.17 2.52 11.74
CA GLY A 352 -23.71 3.08 12.98
C GLY A 352 -25.23 2.88 13.09
N LEU A 353 -25.89 2.61 11.96
CA LEU A 353 -27.29 2.21 11.95
C LEU A 353 -27.43 0.79 12.53
N ARG A 354 -28.45 0.57 13.36
CA ARG A 354 -28.81 -0.74 13.94
C ARG A 354 -29.38 -1.72 12.89
N LEU A 355 -28.68 -1.86 11.77
CA LEU A 355 -29.04 -2.69 10.63
C LEU A 355 -28.29 -4.01 10.62
N SER A 356 -28.92 -5.03 10.04
CA SER A 356 -28.26 -6.29 9.71
C SER A 356 -27.21 -6.09 8.60
N LYS A 357 -26.26 -7.03 8.51
CA LYS A 357 -25.24 -7.03 7.45
C LYS A 357 -25.85 -7.08 6.03
N GLY A 358 -27.04 -7.65 5.88
CA GLY A 358 -27.76 -7.73 4.60
C GLY A 358 -28.32 -6.36 4.19
N GLU A 359 -28.99 -5.68 5.12
CA GLU A 359 -29.56 -4.35 4.92
C GLU A 359 -28.49 -3.30 4.66
N ILE A 360 -27.37 -3.33 5.39
CA ILE A 360 -26.22 -2.44 5.11
C ILE A 360 -25.72 -2.61 3.67
N ARG A 361 -25.66 -3.86 3.18
CA ARG A 361 -25.23 -4.14 1.81
C ARG A 361 -26.26 -3.66 0.79
N PHE A 362 -27.54 -3.83 1.09
CA PHE A 362 -28.63 -3.31 0.28
C PHE A 362 -28.57 -1.77 0.18
N VAL A 363 -28.44 -1.06 1.30
CA VAL A 363 -28.31 0.41 1.32
C VAL A 363 -27.11 0.86 0.49
N LYS A 364 -25.95 0.22 0.66
CA LYS A 364 -24.75 0.55 -0.14
C LYS A 364 -25.00 0.37 -1.64
N SER A 365 -25.66 -0.73 -2.04
CA SER A 365 -26.03 -0.99 -3.43
C SER A 365 -27.02 0.07 -3.96
N ALA A 366 -28.01 0.44 -3.16
CA ALA A 366 -28.99 1.47 -3.47
C ALA A 366 -28.36 2.84 -3.72
N LEU A 367 -27.47 3.25 -2.81
CA LEU A 367 -26.74 4.51 -2.91
C LEU A 367 -25.81 4.54 -4.13
N VAL A 368 -25.10 3.44 -4.41
CA VAL A 368 -24.20 3.37 -5.56
C VAL A 368 -24.98 3.37 -6.87
N THR A 369 -26.15 2.75 -6.90
CA THR A 369 -27.06 2.81 -8.04
C THR A 369 -27.60 4.22 -8.23
N ALA A 370 -27.95 4.94 -7.15
CA ALA A 370 -28.34 6.35 -7.25
C ALA A 370 -27.23 7.21 -7.86
N LYS A 371 -26.00 7.06 -7.36
CA LYS A 371 -24.81 7.72 -7.92
C LYS A 371 -24.58 7.35 -9.38
N ARG A 372 -24.80 6.09 -9.76
CA ARG A 372 -24.68 5.62 -11.16
C ARG A 372 -25.66 6.35 -12.09
N VAL A 373 -26.91 6.52 -11.67
CA VAL A 373 -27.92 7.24 -12.47
C VAL A 373 -27.55 8.72 -12.60
N ILE A 374 -27.14 9.39 -11.51
CA ILE A 374 -26.64 10.77 -11.57
C ILE A 374 -25.49 10.92 -12.57
N LEU A 375 -24.56 9.95 -12.58
CA LEU A 375 -23.41 9.93 -13.47
C LEU A 375 -23.76 9.62 -14.94
N ARG A 376 -24.90 8.98 -15.24
CA ARG A 376 -25.40 8.87 -16.63
C ARG A 376 -25.75 10.25 -17.19
N HIS A 377 -26.37 11.08 -16.36
CA HIS A 377 -26.76 12.45 -16.69
C HIS A 377 -25.66 13.49 -16.34
N TRP A 378 -24.39 13.09 -16.26
CA TRP A 378 -23.33 13.91 -15.65
C TRP A 378 -23.11 15.29 -16.31
N ARG A 379 -23.27 15.37 -17.64
CA ARG A 379 -23.09 16.61 -18.43
C ARG A 379 -24.41 17.20 -18.93
N GLN A 380 -25.54 16.64 -18.51
CA GLN A 380 -26.86 17.08 -18.96
C GLN A 380 -27.45 18.06 -17.94
N ALA A 381 -28.28 18.98 -18.45
CA ALA A 381 -29.04 19.89 -17.59
C ALA A 381 -30.15 19.12 -16.83
N ASP A 382 -30.72 18.11 -17.48
CA ASP A 382 -31.84 17.32 -16.97
C ASP A 382 -31.44 16.49 -15.74
N SER A 383 -32.28 16.57 -14.71
CA SER A 383 -32.14 15.79 -13.48
C SER A 383 -32.58 14.34 -13.66
N PRO A 384 -31.90 13.38 -13.00
CA PRO A 384 -32.33 12.00 -13.01
C PRO A 384 -33.68 11.84 -12.31
N THR A 385 -34.45 10.85 -12.75
CA THR A 385 -35.77 10.56 -12.16
C THR A 385 -35.71 9.38 -11.20
N PHE A 386 -36.63 9.36 -10.23
CA PHE A 386 -36.76 8.22 -9.31
C PHE A 386 -37.16 6.93 -10.02
N GLN A 387 -38.00 7.00 -11.06
CA GLN A 387 -38.37 5.83 -11.85
C GLN A 387 -37.15 5.18 -12.52
N GLU A 388 -36.24 5.98 -13.09
CA GLU A 388 -35.02 5.44 -13.69
C GLU A 388 -34.12 4.78 -12.64
N TRP A 389 -34.02 5.37 -11.45
CA TRP A 389 -33.32 4.76 -10.34
C TRP A 389 -33.93 3.44 -9.90
N PHE A 390 -35.24 3.38 -9.75
CA PHE A 390 -35.97 2.17 -9.36
C PHE A 390 -35.79 1.04 -10.38
N LEU A 391 -35.90 1.36 -11.68
CA LEU A 391 -35.63 0.41 -12.76
C LEU A 391 -34.17 -0.07 -12.76
N THR A 392 -33.21 0.84 -12.59
CA THR A 392 -31.79 0.48 -12.51
C THR A 392 -31.49 -0.36 -11.27
N MET A 393 -32.21 -0.14 -10.16
CA MET A 393 -32.14 -0.97 -8.96
C MET A 393 -32.66 -2.39 -9.23
N ALA A 394 -33.81 -2.53 -9.91
CA ALA A 394 -34.34 -3.82 -10.33
C ALA A 394 -33.38 -4.56 -11.27
N GLU A 395 -32.79 -3.87 -12.25
CA GLU A 395 -31.73 -4.43 -13.12
C GLU A 395 -30.50 -4.86 -12.31
N THR A 396 -30.12 -4.10 -11.29
CA THR A 396 -28.97 -4.45 -10.45
C THR A 396 -29.30 -5.71 -9.66
N ALA A 397 -30.50 -5.82 -9.08
CA ALA A 397 -30.97 -7.01 -8.39
C ALA A 397 -30.96 -8.26 -9.29
N THR A 398 -31.44 -8.16 -10.54
CA THR A 398 -31.43 -9.31 -11.46
C THR A 398 -29.99 -9.75 -11.80
N HIS A 399 -29.08 -8.81 -12.04
CA HIS A 399 -27.66 -9.12 -12.26
C HIS A 399 -27.02 -9.75 -11.02
N GLU A 400 -27.26 -9.23 -9.81
CA GLU A 400 -26.73 -9.80 -8.56
C GLU A 400 -27.23 -11.23 -8.36
N ARG A 401 -28.52 -11.48 -8.66
CA ARG A 401 -29.12 -12.81 -8.57
C ARG A 401 -28.39 -13.81 -9.47
N VAL A 402 -28.09 -13.43 -10.72
CA VAL A 402 -27.35 -14.28 -11.65
C VAL A 402 -25.92 -14.54 -11.15
N ILE A 403 -25.21 -13.50 -10.69
CA ILE A 403 -23.84 -13.63 -10.18
C ILE A 403 -23.79 -14.56 -8.96
N LEU A 404 -24.73 -14.40 -8.03
CA LEU A 404 -24.78 -15.20 -6.81
C LEU A 404 -25.28 -16.63 -7.07
N LYS A 405 -26.13 -16.83 -8.09
CA LYS A 405 -26.50 -18.16 -8.59
C LYS A 405 -25.27 -18.93 -9.08
N VAL A 406 -24.45 -18.31 -9.93
CA VAL A 406 -23.22 -18.93 -10.45
C VAL A 406 -22.22 -19.24 -9.33
N ARG A 407 -22.24 -18.47 -8.24
CA ARG A 407 -21.37 -18.68 -7.07
C ARG A 407 -21.95 -19.63 -6.02
N ASN A 408 -23.09 -20.29 -6.27
CA ASN A 408 -23.82 -21.12 -5.30
C ASN A 408 -24.09 -20.42 -3.96
N LYS A 409 -24.48 -19.14 -4.00
CA LYS A 409 -24.73 -18.29 -2.81
C LYS A 409 -26.07 -17.55 -2.91
N LEU A 410 -27.13 -18.25 -3.30
CA LEU A 410 -28.47 -17.69 -3.46
C LEU A 410 -29.09 -17.24 -2.12
N ASP A 411 -28.81 -17.94 -1.02
CA ASP A 411 -29.32 -17.58 0.31
C ASP A 411 -28.88 -16.17 0.75
N LEU A 412 -27.71 -15.72 0.28
CA LEU A 412 -27.22 -14.36 0.55
C LEU A 412 -27.95 -13.30 -0.27
N PHE A 413 -28.41 -13.65 -1.47
CA PHE A 413 -29.22 -12.76 -2.31
C PHE A 413 -30.57 -12.52 -1.64
N GLU A 414 -31.24 -13.59 -1.21
CA GLU A 414 -32.54 -13.50 -0.54
C GLU A 414 -32.43 -12.65 0.73
N LYS A 415 -31.47 -12.94 1.61
CA LYS A 415 -31.22 -12.13 2.83
C LYS A 415 -30.95 -10.65 2.57
N GLN A 416 -30.40 -10.30 1.41
CA GLN A 416 -30.07 -8.91 1.07
C GLN A 416 -31.23 -8.17 0.40
N TRP A 417 -32.00 -8.86 -0.46
CA TRP A 417 -33.03 -8.26 -1.29
C TRP A 417 -34.46 -8.53 -0.80
N ILE A 418 -34.65 -9.33 0.26
CA ILE A 418 -35.93 -9.56 0.93
C ILE A 418 -36.73 -8.26 1.14
N PRO A 419 -36.15 -7.16 1.67
CA PRO A 419 -36.93 -5.94 1.88
C PRO A 419 -37.57 -5.44 0.58
N LEU A 420 -36.79 -5.39 -0.51
CA LEU A 420 -37.26 -4.91 -1.80
C LEU A 420 -38.25 -5.88 -2.46
N MET A 421 -38.08 -7.19 -2.27
CA MET A 421 -39.01 -8.21 -2.79
C MET A 421 -40.37 -8.19 -2.09
N ILE A 422 -40.41 -7.94 -0.77
CA ILE A 422 -41.66 -7.83 0.00
C ILE A 422 -42.47 -6.60 -0.44
N ASN A 423 -41.82 -5.47 -0.72
CA ASN A 423 -42.53 -4.26 -1.15
C ASN A 423 -42.99 -4.32 -2.63
N LEU A 424 -42.26 -5.01 -3.51
CA LEU A 424 -42.71 -5.27 -4.88
C LEU A 424 -43.97 -6.16 -4.96
N GLN A 425 -44.28 -6.91 -3.90
CA GLN A 425 -45.51 -7.71 -3.80
C GLN A 425 -46.70 -6.93 -3.21
N LYS A 426 -46.45 -5.75 -2.62
CA LYS A 426 -47.48 -4.88 -2.01
C LYS A 426 -47.93 -3.73 -2.93
N THR A 427 -47.17 -3.46 -3.98
CA THR A 427 -47.54 -2.59 -5.11
C THR A 427 -48.10 -3.42 -6.25
#